data_AF-A0A3E0QBW1-F1
#
_entry.id   AF-A0A3E0QBW1-F1
#
_cell.length_a   1.000
_cell.length_b   1.000
_cell.length_c   1.000
_cell.angle_alpha   90.00
_cell.angle_beta   90.00
_cell.angle_gamma   90.00
#
_symmetry.space_group_name_H-M   'P 1'
#
loop_
_entity.id
_entity.type
_entity.pdbx_description
1 polymer ?
#
loop_
_entity_poly.entity_id
_entity_poly.type
_entity_poly.pdbx_seq_one_letter_code
_entity_poly.pdbx_strand_id
1 'polypeptide(L)' 'MKLELRKFTKFVDKTFIEGGKEAKEPVLLVSVAAVFKNPWDGQGFVEDLKPVILDLA' A
#
# COMPACT_ATOMS: atom_id res chain seq x y z
N MET A 1 13.38 1.59 -12.48
CA MET A 1 12.38 2.39 -13.22
C MET A 1 12.10 3.70 -12.48
N LYS A 2 11.72 4.80 -13.16
CA LYS A 2 11.20 5.99 -12.46
C LYS A 2 9.73 5.77 -12.10
N LEU A 3 9.41 5.69 -10.80
CA LEU A 3 8.03 5.55 -10.31
C LEU A 3 7.23 6.83 -10.58
N GLU A 4 6.24 6.76 -11.48
CA GLU A 4 5.30 7.85 -11.72
C GLU A 4 4.20 7.89 -10.65
N LEU A 5 4.54 8.42 -9.46
CA LEU A 5 3.61 8.55 -8.32
C LEU A 5 2.63 9.71 -8.52
N ARG A 6 1.33 9.42 -8.49
CA ARG A 6 0.25 10.42 -8.57
C ARG A 6 -0.14 10.96 -7.19
N LYS A 7 -0.31 10.06 -6.22
CA LYS A 7 -0.68 10.40 -4.84
C LYS A 7 -0.36 9.23 -3.92
N PHE A 8 -0.27 9.51 -2.62
CA PHE A 8 -0.35 8.47 -1.60
C PHE A 8 -1.33 8.91 -0.51
N THR A 9 -1.84 7.95 0.24
CA THR A 9 -2.66 8.19 1.41
C THR A 9 -2.08 7.43 2.59
N LYS A 10 -2.25 8.01 3.78
CA LYS A 10 -1.89 7.40 5.04
C LYS A 10 -3.13 7.41 5.92
N PHE A 11 -3.47 6.24 6.43
CA PHE A 11 -4.49 6.09 7.44
C PHE A 11 -3.82 5.67 8.74
N VAL A 12 -4.13 6.39 9.81
CA VAL A 12 -3.69 6.08 11.15
C VAL A 12 -4.96 5.87 11.96
N ASP A 13 -5.20 4.61 12.31
CA ASP A 13 -6.32 4.21 13.15
C ASP A 13 -5.77 3.85 14.53
N LYS A 14 -6.45 4.29 15.58
CA LYS A 14 -6.06 4.09 16.97
C LYS A 14 -7.24 3.53 17.74
N THR A 15 -7.18 2.25 18.04
CA THR A 15 -8.25 1.53 18.72
C THR A 15 -8.03 1.55 20.23
N PHE A 16 -8.91 2.25 20.94
CA PHE A 16 -8.87 2.36 22.41
C PHE A 16 -9.67 1.25 23.11
N ILE A 17 -10.70 0.72 22.45
CA ILE A 17 -11.60 -0.32 22.99
C ILE A 17 -11.78 -1.40 21.95
N GLU A 18 -11.52 -2.66 22.32
CA GLU A 18 -11.68 -3.82 21.45
C GLU A 18 -12.25 -5.00 22.26
N GLY A 19 -13.16 -5.77 21.67
CA GLY A 19 -13.86 -6.85 22.39
C GLY A 19 -14.61 -6.38 23.67
N GLY A 20 -15.01 -5.11 23.72
CA GLY A 20 -15.69 -4.51 24.87
C GLY A 20 -14.80 -4.15 26.07
N LYS A 21 -13.47 -4.14 25.91
CA LYS A 21 -12.51 -3.78 26.96
C LYS A 21 -11.61 -2.63 26.53
N GLU A 22 -11.34 -1.72 27.45
CA GLU A 22 -10.33 -0.67 27.26
C GLU A 22 -8.93 -1.29 27.19
N ALA A 23 -8.17 -0.93 26.16
CA ALA A 23 -6.81 -1.39 25.98
C ALA A 23 -5.87 -0.65 26.93
N LYS A 24 -4.95 -1.37 27.59
CA LYS A 24 -3.92 -0.75 28.44
C LYS A 24 -3.06 0.24 27.65
N GLU A 25 -2.78 -0.12 26.39
CA GLU A 25 -2.19 0.74 25.38
C GLU A 25 -3.03 0.61 24.11
N PRO A 26 -3.50 1.71 23.50
CA PRO A 26 -4.32 1.63 22.30
C PRO A 26 -3.55 1.00 21.13
N VAL A 27 -4.21 0.13 20.38
CA VAL A 27 -3.64 -0.48 19.17
C VAL A 27 -3.53 0.59 18.09
N LEU A 28 -2.36 0.71 17.48
CA LEU A 28 -2.13 1.62 16.37
C LEU A 28 -2.02 0.83 15.06
N LEU A 29 -2.97 1.05 14.16
CA LEU A 29 -2.92 0.52 12.80
C LEU A 29 -2.52 1.65 11.86
N VAL A 30 -1.41 1.47 11.14
CA VAL A 30 -0.96 2.41 10.12
C VAL A 30 -1.01 1.71 8.77
N SER A 31 -1.76 2.30 7.83
CA SER A 31 -1.85 1.83 6.44
C SER A 31 -1.37 2.93 5.51
N VAL A 32 -0.52 2.57 4.55
CA VAL A 32 -0.04 3.46 3.49
C VAL A 32 -0.40 2.84 2.15
N ALA A 33 -1.00 3.64 1.27
CA ALA A 33 -1.29 3.23 -0.10
C ALA A 33 -0.78 4.28 -1.08
N ALA A 34 -0.10 3.82 -2.13
CA ALA A 34 0.41 4.65 -3.21
C ALA A 34 -0.37 4.40 -4.49
N VAL A 35 -0.64 5.46 -5.23
CA VAL A 35 -1.23 5.40 -6.57
C VAL A 35 -0.18 5.89 -7.55
N PHE A 36 0.25 5.00 -8.43
CA PHE A 36 1.24 5.27 -9.47
C PHE A 36 0.75 4.70 -10.80
N LYS A 37 1.40 5.10 -11.89
CA LYS A 37 1.09 4.59 -13.22
C LYS A 37 1.41 3.09 -13.32
N ASN A 38 0.48 2.31 -13.86
CA ASN A 38 0.69 0.90 -14.14
C ASN A 38 1.81 0.74 -15.19
N PRO A 39 2.95 0.08 -14.87
CA PRO A 39 4.05 -0.06 -15.81
C PRO A 39 3.71 -0.93 -17.03
N TRP A 40 2.71 -1.80 -16.93
CA TRP A 40 2.29 -2.71 -18.00
C TRP A 40 1.12 -2.19 -18.84
N ASP A 41 0.63 -0.98 -18.56
CA ASP A 41 -0.47 -0.37 -19.32
C ASP A 41 -0.10 -0.23 -20.81
N GLY A 42 -1.00 -0.66 -21.68
CA GLY A 42 -0.80 -0.64 -23.13
C GLY A 42 0.15 -1.69 -23.71
N GLN A 43 0.74 -2.59 -22.92
CA GLN A 43 1.68 -3.61 -23.41
C GLN A 43 1.03 -4.91 -23.93
N GLY A 44 -0.30 -5.07 -23.78
CA GLY A 44 -0.98 -6.34 -24.06
C GLY A 44 -0.77 -7.36 -22.95
N PHE A 45 -0.67 -8.65 -23.29
CA PHE A 45 -0.37 -9.71 -22.32
C PHE A 45 1.13 -9.78 -22.05
N VAL A 46 1.51 -9.68 -20.77
CA VAL A 46 2.91 -9.76 -20.32
C VAL A 46 3.10 -11.08 -19.57
N GLU A 47 3.90 -11.97 -20.15
CA GLU A 47 4.14 -13.33 -19.65
C GLU A 47 4.82 -13.33 -18.27
N ASP A 48 5.79 -12.44 -18.05
CA ASP A 48 6.55 -12.35 -16.80
C ASP A 48 6.57 -10.93 -16.23
N LEU A 49 5.78 -10.72 -15.17
CA LEU A 49 5.72 -9.46 -14.44
C LEU A 49 6.86 -9.30 -13.41
N LYS A 50 7.55 -10.40 -13.05
CA LYS A 50 8.48 -10.46 -11.92
C LYS A 50 9.64 -9.46 -12.02
N PRO A 51 10.28 -9.23 -13.19
CA PRO A 51 11.40 -8.29 -13.28
C PRO A 51 11.02 -6.87 -12.86
N VAL A 52 9.86 -6.39 -13.33
CA VAL A 52 9.37 -5.04 -13.01
C VAL A 52 8.89 -4.95 -11.57
N ILE A 53 8.29 -6.01 -11.03
CA ILE A 53 7.92 -6.08 -9.60
C ILE A 53 9.16 -5.96 -8.71
N LEU A 54 10.24 -6.68 -9.05
CA LEU A 54 11.49 -6.65 -8.26
C LEU A 54 12.25 -5.33 -8.37
N ASP A 55 12.10 -4.59 -9.48
CA ASP A 55 12.66 -3.24 -9.64
C ASP A 55 11.88 -2.17 -8.85
N LEU A 56 10.62 -2.46 -8.47
CA LEU A 56 9.76 -1.57 -7.67
C LEU A 56 9.73 -1.90 -6.17
N ALA A 57 10.17 -3.10 -5.77
CA ALA A 57 10.20 -3.58 -4.38
C ALA A 57 11.43 -3.07 -3.62
#